data_AF-A0A5C9EFX5-F1
#
_entry.id   AF-A0A5C9EFX5-F1
#
_cell.length_a   1.000
_cell.length_b   1.000
_cell.length_c   1.000
_cell.angle_alpha   90.00
_cell.angle_beta   90.00
_cell.angle_gamma   90.00
#
_symmetry.space_group_name_H-M   'P 1'
#
loop_
_entity.id
_entity.type
_entity.pdbx_description
1 polymer ?
#
loop_
_entity_poly.entity_id
_entity_poly.type
_entity_poly.pdbx_seq_one_letter_code
_entity_poly.pdbx_strand_id
1 'polypeptide(L)'
;MNDNIKDLIDEVEKENSTQAQLEQTIQFLKEEIKRLKFTIREQKAIIEDQAKNKLKEESIPEDVKVLKELIQKQREQIESKELQLEKVEDELFEYQEKFIYKNEEIDDLNERISNLNSELEDLSIELSNKVQKEKYQNAQKIIEELTEANSKYSTEIDALNSKILKLEENDLNRDISNQLNEANSRIKQLENRNDNLNAQIDYLQNELDRITSEPKPQFHTETLFPDKIQSYKEKLEYLEEELESSRTNLKKMEQINKSLKQENNSLSKKLTEEAKGKSHMTNMNHRESLSYTSSDFYSQMHLIERMFNLMEEEKKEYFVSTLIEDLTHSDPEIRIITIKILANIYAEPVLEALKALVDDPNWIVRYQVVNALTQFEKSETVKEVMLKFLEDKDVDVRELAFSYLKNC
;
A
#
# COMPACT_ATOMS: atom_id res chain seq x y z
N MET A 1 0.25 -35.01 -7.74
CA MET A 1 -0.15 -36.09 -8.67
C MET A 1 -0.62 -37.23 -7.80
N ASN A 2 -1.86 -37.67 -7.96
CA ASN A 2 -2.57 -38.58 -7.04
C ASN A 2 -1.86 -39.94 -7.04
N ASP A 3 -1.49 -40.47 -5.86
CA ASP A 3 -0.66 -41.69 -5.73
C ASP A 3 -1.23 -42.88 -6.52
N ASN A 4 -2.55 -42.97 -6.66
CA ASN A 4 -3.24 -43.98 -7.48
C ASN A 4 -2.88 -43.97 -8.99
N ILE A 5 -2.55 -42.80 -9.57
CA ILE A 5 -2.19 -42.70 -10.99
C ILE A 5 -0.77 -43.25 -11.21
N LYS A 6 0.10 -43.06 -10.21
CA LYS A 6 1.47 -43.55 -10.27
C LYS A 6 1.51 -45.08 -10.18
N ASP A 7 0.72 -45.66 -9.28
CA ASP A 7 0.61 -47.11 -9.14
C ASP A 7 0.07 -47.79 -10.43
N LEU A 8 -0.90 -47.16 -11.11
CA LEU A 8 -1.42 -47.63 -12.40
C LEU A 8 -0.38 -47.56 -13.53
N ILE A 9 0.43 -46.50 -13.57
CA ILE A 9 1.52 -46.36 -14.55
C ILE A 9 2.57 -47.44 -14.31
N ASP A 10 2.98 -47.64 -13.07
CA ASP A 10 3.98 -48.65 -12.70
C ASP A 10 3.49 -50.08 -13.03
N GLU A 11 2.18 -50.35 -12.89
CA GLU A 11 1.56 -51.63 -13.25
C GLU A 11 1.52 -51.85 -14.77
N VAL A 12 1.16 -50.82 -15.55
CA VAL A 12 1.16 -50.88 -17.03
C VAL A 12 2.57 -51.04 -17.60
N GLU A 13 3.56 -50.34 -17.03
CA GLU A 13 4.97 -50.50 -17.43
C GLU A 13 5.48 -51.91 -17.17
N LYS A 14 5.06 -52.51 -16.05
CA LYS A 14 5.39 -53.88 -15.70
C LYS A 14 4.73 -54.89 -16.65
N GLU A 15 3.46 -54.72 -16.98
CA GLU A 15 2.75 -55.56 -17.96
C GLU A 15 3.41 -55.47 -19.35
N ASN A 16 3.73 -54.26 -19.83
CA ASN A 16 4.44 -54.06 -21.10
C ASN A 16 5.83 -54.72 -21.12
N SER A 17 6.56 -54.66 -20.00
CA SER A 17 7.85 -55.35 -19.86
C SER A 17 7.69 -56.87 -19.96
N THR A 18 6.65 -57.44 -19.33
CA THR A 18 6.39 -58.89 -19.40
C THR A 18 5.98 -59.33 -20.81
N GLN A 19 5.19 -58.55 -21.53
CA GLN A 19 4.82 -58.85 -22.92
C GLN A 19 6.06 -58.91 -23.83
N ALA A 20 6.97 -57.93 -23.71
CA ALA A 20 8.19 -57.90 -24.50
C ALA A 20 9.10 -59.13 -24.24
N GLN A 21 9.12 -59.64 -23.00
CA GLN A 21 9.86 -60.84 -22.64
C GLN A 21 9.24 -62.11 -23.24
N LEU A 22 7.90 -62.20 -23.26
CA LEU A 22 7.18 -63.30 -23.89
C LEU A 22 7.43 -63.32 -25.40
N GLU A 23 7.37 -62.18 -26.08
CA GLU A 23 7.65 -62.06 -27.51
C GLU A 23 9.08 -62.52 -27.87
N GLN A 24 10.08 -62.13 -27.08
CA GLN A 24 11.46 -62.61 -27.27
C GLN A 24 11.58 -64.13 -27.07
N THR A 25 10.86 -64.69 -26.09
CA THR A 25 10.86 -66.13 -25.81
C THR A 25 10.22 -66.91 -26.96
N ILE A 26 9.09 -66.44 -27.49
CA ILE A 26 8.44 -67.02 -28.67
C ILE A 26 9.39 -67.01 -29.87
N GLN A 27 10.07 -65.90 -30.11
CA GLN A 27 11.00 -65.78 -31.23
C GLN A 27 12.19 -66.76 -31.10
N PHE A 28 12.73 -66.90 -29.89
CA PHE A 28 13.77 -67.87 -29.59
C PHE A 28 13.30 -69.32 -29.85
N LEU A 29 12.11 -69.67 -29.35
CA LEU A 29 11.54 -71.01 -29.55
C LEU A 29 11.27 -71.31 -31.04
N LYS A 30 10.79 -70.33 -31.81
CA LYS A 30 10.59 -70.46 -33.27
C LYS A 30 11.89 -70.76 -34.01
N GLU A 31 12.97 -70.05 -33.68
CA GLU A 31 14.28 -70.30 -34.28
C GLU A 31 14.86 -71.66 -33.85
N GLU A 32 14.64 -72.08 -32.60
CA GLU A 32 15.09 -73.38 -32.12
C GLU A 32 14.33 -74.55 -32.78
N ILE A 33 13.02 -74.43 -32.97
CA ILE A 33 12.22 -75.40 -33.73
C ILE A 33 12.71 -75.49 -35.18
N LYS A 34 13.05 -74.35 -35.79
CA LYS A 34 13.59 -74.31 -37.16
C LYS A 34 14.95 -75.02 -37.26
N ARG A 35 15.84 -74.83 -36.28
CA ARG A 35 17.11 -75.55 -36.17
C ARG A 35 16.90 -77.05 -36.02
N LEU A 36 16.05 -77.48 -35.09
CA LEU A 36 15.75 -78.90 -34.87
C LEU A 36 15.14 -79.55 -36.12
N LYS A 37 14.22 -78.87 -36.81
CA LYS A 37 13.64 -79.33 -38.09
C LYS A 37 14.72 -79.49 -39.16
N PHE A 38 15.73 -78.63 -39.20
CA PHE A 38 16.87 -78.74 -40.11
C PHE A 38 17.73 -79.97 -39.78
N THR A 39 18.13 -80.15 -38.51
CA THR A 39 18.93 -81.29 -38.06
C THR A 39 18.24 -82.63 -38.35
N ILE A 40 16.93 -82.72 -38.13
CA ILE A 40 16.17 -83.94 -38.45
C ILE A 40 16.17 -84.23 -39.95
N ARG A 41 16.13 -83.22 -40.82
CA ARG A 41 16.22 -83.43 -42.28
C ARG A 41 17.58 -83.96 -42.67
N GLU A 42 18.67 -83.42 -42.12
CA GLU A 42 20.03 -83.92 -42.39
C GLU A 42 20.19 -85.37 -41.92
N GLN A 43 19.74 -85.68 -40.70
CA GLN A 43 19.81 -87.04 -40.18
C GLN A 43 18.96 -88.03 -41.01
N LYS A 44 17.77 -87.63 -41.48
CA LYS A 44 16.98 -88.45 -42.42
C LYS A 44 17.73 -88.70 -43.72
N ALA A 45 18.38 -87.69 -44.29
CA ALA A 45 19.17 -87.85 -45.51
C ALA A 45 20.34 -88.82 -45.31
N ILE A 46 21.01 -88.76 -44.16
CA ILE A 46 22.09 -89.71 -43.79
C ILE A 46 21.53 -91.13 -43.66
N ILE A 47 20.38 -91.32 -43.00
CA ILE A 47 19.75 -92.64 -42.86
C ILE A 47 19.31 -93.20 -44.22
N GLU A 48 18.77 -92.38 -45.11
CA GLU A 48 18.38 -92.79 -46.47
C GLU A 48 19.60 -93.17 -47.33
N ASP A 49 20.73 -92.48 -47.17
CA ASP A 49 21.99 -92.81 -47.84
C ASP A 49 22.58 -94.13 -47.31
N GLN A 50 22.57 -94.32 -45.99
CA GLN A 50 22.98 -95.57 -45.34
C GLN A 50 22.09 -96.76 -45.75
N ALA A 51 20.78 -96.54 -45.90
CA ALA A 51 19.83 -97.58 -46.34
C ALA A 51 20.02 -98.00 -47.81
N LYS A 52 20.57 -97.12 -48.67
CA LYS A 52 20.88 -97.43 -50.08
C LYS A 52 22.16 -98.25 -50.24
N ASN A 53 23.11 -98.13 -49.30
CA ASN A 53 24.32 -98.95 -49.25
C ASN A 53 24.04 -100.28 -48.54
N LYS A 54 23.55 -101.29 -49.28
CA LYS A 54 23.36 -102.67 -48.79
C LYS A 54 24.66 -103.27 -48.24
N LEU A 55 24.87 -103.20 -46.93
CA LEU A 55 25.67 -104.19 -46.20
C LEU A 55 24.77 -105.39 -45.88
N LYS A 56 25.29 -106.59 -46.18
CA LYS A 56 24.62 -107.88 -46.07
C LYS A 56 24.10 -108.12 -44.64
N GLU A 57 22.96 -108.80 -44.56
CA GLU A 57 22.29 -109.21 -43.32
C GLU A 57 23.24 -109.83 -42.30
N GLU A 58 23.38 -109.19 -41.15
CA GLU A 58 23.23 -109.78 -39.81
C GLU A 58 23.36 -108.67 -38.75
N SER A 59 22.26 -108.42 -38.03
CA SER A 59 22.05 -107.37 -37.02
C SER A 59 22.08 -105.92 -37.55
N ILE A 60 21.03 -105.16 -37.20
CA ILE A 60 21.00 -103.70 -37.37
C ILE A 60 22.25 -103.14 -36.64
N PRO A 61 23.15 -102.38 -37.29
CA PRO A 61 24.30 -101.80 -36.62
C PRO A 61 23.86 -100.99 -35.39
N GLU A 62 24.51 -101.21 -34.25
CA GLU A 62 24.17 -100.57 -32.96
C GLU A 62 23.98 -99.05 -33.11
N ASP A 63 24.80 -98.43 -33.96
CA ASP A 63 24.77 -96.99 -34.28
C ASP A 63 23.44 -96.52 -34.91
N VAL A 64 22.81 -97.34 -35.77
CA VAL A 64 21.50 -97.02 -36.38
C VAL A 64 20.39 -97.11 -35.34
N LYS A 65 20.52 -98.01 -34.36
CA LYS A 65 19.58 -98.15 -33.25
C LYS A 65 19.68 -96.94 -32.30
N VAL A 66 20.90 -96.50 -31.98
CA VAL A 66 21.16 -95.29 -31.20
C VAL A 66 20.63 -94.03 -31.91
N LEU A 67 20.84 -93.91 -33.22
CA LEU A 67 20.29 -92.81 -34.01
C LEU A 67 18.76 -92.78 -34.00
N LYS A 68 18.11 -93.95 -34.11
CA LYS A 68 16.64 -94.05 -34.03
C LYS A 68 16.12 -93.61 -32.66
N GLU A 69 16.77 -94.01 -31.57
CA GLU A 69 16.42 -93.57 -30.21
C GLU A 69 16.65 -92.07 -30.01
N LEU A 70 17.73 -91.50 -30.54
CA LEU A 70 17.98 -90.05 -30.52
C LEU A 70 16.92 -89.26 -31.28
N ILE A 71 16.56 -89.71 -32.49
CA ILE A 71 15.50 -89.10 -33.30
C ILE A 71 14.15 -89.21 -32.57
N GLN A 72 13.88 -90.32 -31.89
CA GLN A 72 12.65 -90.49 -31.13
C GLN A 72 12.58 -89.51 -29.95
N LYS A 73 13.66 -89.39 -29.15
CA LYS A 73 13.74 -88.39 -28.08
C LYS A 73 13.61 -86.96 -28.60
N GLN A 74 14.22 -86.63 -29.75
CA GLN A 74 14.09 -85.32 -30.36
C GLN A 74 12.66 -85.04 -30.83
N ARG A 75 11.95 -86.04 -31.36
CA ARG A 75 10.53 -85.89 -31.71
C ARG A 75 9.67 -85.63 -30.49
N GLU A 76 9.87 -86.38 -29.41
CA GLU A 76 9.17 -86.17 -28.14
C GLU A 76 9.45 -84.77 -27.56
N GLN A 77 10.68 -84.27 -27.68
CA GLN A 77 11.03 -82.89 -27.28
C GLN A 77 10.37 -81.83 -28.16
N ILE A 78 10.28 -82.06 -29.48
CA ILE A 78 9.58 -81.14 -30.39
C ILE A 78 8.09 -81.11 -30.05
N GLU A 79 7.47 -82.27 -29.85
CA GLU A 79 6.06 -82.39 -29.52
C GLU A 79 5.73 -81.68 -28.19
N SER A 80 6.60 -81.83 -27.18
CA SER A 80 6.52 -81.10 -25.92
C SER A 80 6.65 -79.58 -26.09
N LYS A 81 7.59 -79.12 -26.92
CA LYS A 81 7.78 -77.68 -27.22
C LYS A 81 6.65 -77.10 -28.07
N GLU A 82 6.09 -77.88 -28.99
CA GLU A 82 4.93 -77.47 -29.80
C GLU A 82 3.69 -77.29 -28.90
N LEU A 83 3.49 -78.15 -27.90
CA LEU A 83 2.43 -77.98 -26.91
C LEU A 83 2.65 -76.75 -26.00
N GLN A 84 3.90 -76.45 -25.65
CA GLN A 84 4.22 -75.23 -24.88
C GLN A 84 4.00 -73.97 -25.71
N LEU A 85 4.33 -74.01 -27.01
CA LEU A 85 4.11 -72.91 -27.94
C LEU A 85 2.62 -72.60 -28.07
N GLU A 86 1.78 -73.62 -28.23
CA GLU A 86 0.33 -73.48 -28.33
C GLU A 86 -0.26 -72.76 -27.10
N LYS A 87 0.16 -73.15 -25.88
CA LYS A 87 -0.29 -72.48 -24.65
C LYS A 87 0.11 -71.01 -24.58
N VAL A 88 1.32 -70.68 -25.00
CA VAL A 88 1.80 -69.29 -25.00
C VAL A 88 1.10 -68.47 -26.08
N GLU A 89 0.78 -69.07 -27.23
CA GLU A 89 0.00 -68.43 -28.29
C GLU A 89 -1.43 -68.12 -27.83
N ASP A 90 -2.06 -69.03 -27.06
CA ASP A 90 -3.37 -68.80 -26.45
C ASP A 90 -3.34 -67.68 -25.39
N GLU A 91 -2.34 -67.69 -24.49
CA GLU A 91 -2.17 -66.62 -23.49
C GLU A 91 -1.95 -65.26 -24.17
N LEU A 92 -1.10 -65.21 -25.21
CA LEU A 92 -0.84 -63.98 -25.96
C LEU A 92 -2.13 -63.44 -26.61
N PHE A 93 -2.97 -64.32 -27.15
CA PHE A 93 -4.25 -63.94 -27.73
C PHE A 93 -5.17 -63.30 -26.68
N GLU A 94 -5.26 -63.88 -25.48
CA GLU A 94 -6.08 -63.34 -24.40
C GLU A 94 -5.59 -61.95 -23.92
N TYR A 95 -4.27 -61.73 -23.85
CA TYR A 95 -3.71 -60.41 -23.52
C TYR A 95 -3.97 -59.37 -24.62
N GLN A 96 -3.87 -59.75 -25.88
CA GLN A 96 -4.18 -58.86 -27.00
C GLN A 96 -5.64 -58.41 -26.99
N GLU A 97 -6.57 -59.32 -26.67
CA GLU A 97 -7.99 -58.98 -26.55
C GLU A 97 -8.25 -57.99 -25.41
N LYS A 98 -7.64 -58.22 -24.23
CA LYS A 98 -7.71 -57.29 -23.08
C LYS A 98 -7.12 -55.91 -23.41
N PHE A 99 -6.02 -55.88 -24.17
CA PHE A 99 -5.38 -54.63 -24.58
C PHE A 99 -6.27 -53.80 -25.51
N ILE A 100 -6.98 -54.45 -26.45
CA ILE A 100 -7.95 -53.79 -27.32
C ILE A 100 -9.07 -53.17 -26.47
N TYR A 101 -9.67 -53.94 -25.55
CA TYR A 101 -10.74 -53.44 -24.70
C TYR A 101 -10.30 -52.24 -23.83
N LYS A 102 -9.12 -52.30 -23.21
CA LYS A 102 -8.58 -51.18 -22.43
C LYS A 102 -8.32 -49.93 -23.27
N ASN A 103 -7.90 -50.08 -24.52
CA ASN A 103 -7.71 -48.92 -25.41
C ASN A 103 -9.03 -48.26 -25.81
N GLU A 104 -10.08 -49.04 -26.06
CA GLU A 104 -11.41 -48.49 -26.30
C GLU A 104 -11.91 -47.67 -25.09
N GLU A 105 -11.67 -48.15 -23.86
CA GLU A 105 -12.01 -47.41 -22.63
C GLU A 105 -11.21 -46.10 -22.48
N ILE A 106 -9.93 -46.09 -22.90
CA ILE A 106 -9.09 -44.89 -22.92
C ILE A 106 -9.61 -43.87 -23.93
N ASP A 107 -10.04 -44.32 -25.11
CA ASP A 107 -10.60 -43.45 -26.15
C ASP A 107 -11.89 -42.76 -25.68
N ASP A 108 -12.79 -43.50 -25.03
CA ASP A 108 -14.01 -42.96 -24.43
C ASP A 108 -13.71 -41.91 -23.34
N LEU A 109 -12.72 -42.17 -22.49
CA LEU A 109 -12.29 -41.23 -21.45
C LEU A 109 -11.68 -39.96 -22.04
N ASN A 110 -10.89 -40.08 -23.11
CA ASN A 110 -10.30 -38.93 -23.81
C ASN A 110 -11.38 -38.04 -24.44
N GLU A 111 -12.42 -38.63 -25.02
CA GLU A 111 -13.57 -37.87 -25.54
C GLU A 111 -14.30 -37.12 -24.41
N ARG A 112 -14.52 -37.78 -23.26
CA ARG A 112 -15.12 -37.14 -22.08
C ARG A 112 -14.31 -35.94 -21.58
N ILE A 113 -12.99 -36.08 -21.51
CA ILE A 113 -12.07 -35.00 -21.09
C ILE A 113 -12.12 -33.84 -22.07
N SER A 114 -12.15 -34.11 -23.37
CA SER A 114 -12.25 -33.08 -24.41
C SER A 114 -13.52 -32.23 -24.25
N ASN A 115 -14.66 -32.88 -24.02
CA ASN A 115 -15.93 -32.20 -23.80
C ASN A 115 -15.93 -31.32 -22.54
N LEU A 116 -15.42 -31.85 -21.42
CA LEU A 116 -15.32 -31.09 -20.16
C LEU A 116 -14.41 -29.85 -20.30
N ASN A 117 -13.31 -29.96 -21.06
CA ASN A 117 -12.43 -28.83 -21.30
C ASN A 117 -13.13 -27.73 -22.11
N SER A 118 -13.94 -28.10 -23.11
CA SER A 118 -14.75 -27.13 -23.86
C SER A 118 -15.75 -26.41 -22.96
N GLU A 119 -16.46 -27.14 -22.09
CA GLU A 119 -17.42 -26.54 -21.14
C GLU A 119 -16.72 -25.58 -20.16
N LEU A 120 -15.52 -25.94 -19.67
CA LEU A 120 -14.74 -25.07 -18.79
C LEU A 120 -14.30 -23.77 -19.48
N GLU A 121 -13.93 -23.84 -20.75
CA GLU A 121 -13.53 -22.67 -21.52
C GLU A 121 -14.72 -21.71 -21.73
N ASP A 122 -15.89 -22.24 -22.08
CA ASP A 122 -17.13 -21.46 -22.20
C ASP A 122 -17.49 -20.77 -20.86
N LEU A 123 -17.42 -21.51 -19.75
CA LEU A 123 -17.73 -20.96 -18.43
C LEU A 123 -16.74 -19.85 -18.00
N SER A 124 -15.46 -20.03 -18.34
CA SER A 124 -14.40 -19.05 -18.07
C SER A 124 -14.66 -17.73 -18.83
N ILE A 125 -15.06 -17.83 -20.10
CA ILE A 125 -15.44 -16.68 -20.91
C ILE A 125 -16.67 -15.97 -20.31
N GLU A 126 -17.68 -16.71 -19.87
CA GLU A 126 -18.89 -16.12 -19.27
C GLU A 126 -18.58 -15.37 -17.96
N LEU A 127 -17.75 -15.97 -17.09
CA LEU A 127 -17.29 -15.35 -15.84
C LEU A 127 -16.50 -14.06 -16.09
N SER A 128 -15.57 -14.08 -17.05
CA SER A 128 -14.79 -12.90 -17.43
C SER A 128 -15.69 -11.74 -17.88
N ASN A 129 -16.68 -12.04 -18.72
CA ASN A 129 -17.62 -11.05 -19.22
C ASN A 129 -18.53 -10.46 -18.11
N LYS A 130 -19.02 -11.29 -17.19
CA LYS A 130 -19.81 -10.82 -16.03
C LYS A 130 -19.02 -9.88 -15.13
N VAL A 131 -17.78 -10.25 -14.79
CA VAL A 131 -16.90 -9.46 -13.91
C VAL A 131 -16.56 -8.10 -14.53
N GLN A 132 -16.34 -8.03 -15.84
CA GLN A 132 -16.10 -6.74 -16.51
C GLN A 132 -17.34 -5.86 -16.50
N LYS A 133 -18.52 -6.42 -16.80
CA LYS A 133 -19.77 -5.64 -16.89
C LYS A 133 -20.17 -5.00 -15.55
N GLU A 134 -20.10 -5.73 -14.44
CA GLU A 134 -20.44 -5.20 -13.12
C GLU A 134 -19.48 -4.10 -12.64
N LYS A 135 -18.17 -4.26 -12.91
CA LYS A 135 -17.16 -3.26 -12.53
C LYS A 135 -17.37 -1.92 -13.26
N TYR A 136 -17.63 -1.95 -14.57
CA TYR A 136 -17.82 -0.73 -15.36
C TYR A 136 -19.11 0.01 -14.99
N GLN A 137 -20.21 -0.70 -14.77
CA GLN A 137 -21.50 -0.06 -14.43
C GLN A 137 -21.46 0.60 -13.04
N ASN A 138 -20.83 -0.03 -12.05
CA ASN A 138 -20.68 0.57 -10.73
C ASN A 138 -19.74 1.78 -10.75
N ALA A 139 -18.62 1.71 -11.46
CA ALA A 139 -17.71 2.85 -11.60
C ALA A 139 -18.38 4.06 -12.27
N GLN A 140 -19.20 3.82 -13.29
CA GLN A 140 -19.89 4.89 -14.02
C GLN A 140 -20.93 5.60 -13.15
N LYS A 141 -21.67 4.84 -12.32
CA LYS A 141 -22.63 5.40 -11.36
C LYS A 141 -21.94 6.26 -10.29
N ILE A 142 -20.81 5.78 -9.75
CA ILE A 142 -20.02 6.54 -8.75
C ILE A 142 -19.48 7.84 -9.36
N ILE A 143 -19.01 7.80 -10.61
CA ILE A 143 -18.53 9.01 -11.30
C ILE A 143 -19.66 10.04 -11.48
N GLU A 144 -20.87 9.61 -11.85
CA GLU A 144 -22.02 10.53 -11.95
C GLU A 144 -22.38 11.17 -10.61
N GLU A 145 -22.43 10.37 -9.52
CA GLU A 145 -22.72 10.85 -8.17
C GLU A 145 -21.66 11.87 -7.69
N LEU A 146 -20.36 11.57 -7.89
CA LEU A 146 -19.26 12.47 -7.54
C LEU A 146 -19.27 13.76 -8.37
N THR A 147 -19.64 13.66 -9.65
CA THR A 147 -19.73 14.83 -10.54
C THR A 147 -20.84 15.77 -10.09
N GLU A 148 -21.99 15.24 -9.69
CA GLU A 148 -23.10 16.03 -9.17
C GLU A 148 -22.74 16.70 -7.83
N ALA A 149 -22.06 15.98 -6.93
CA ALA A 149 -21.60 16.53 -5.66
C ALA A 149 -20.58 17.68 -5.87
N ASN A 150 -19.60 17.49 -6.75
CA ASN A 150 -18.61 18.53 -7.08
C ASN A 150 -19.26 19.79 -7.67
N SER A 151 -20.28 19.63 -8.51
CA SER A 151 -21.07 20.75 -9.02
C SER A 151 -21.72 21.56 -7.89
N LYS A 152 -22.33 20.87 -6.90
CA LYS A 152 -22.95 21.53 -5.74
C LYS A 152 -21.91 22.27 -4.90
N TYR A 153 -20.78 21.64 -4.58
CA TYR A 153 -19.71 22.29 -3.81
C TYR A 153 -19.15 23.52 -4.52
N SER A 154 -18.96 23.47 -5.84
CA SER A 154 -18.53 24.65 -6.61
C SER A 154 -19.51 25.82 -6.46
N THR A 155 -20.81 25.56 -6.58
CA THR A 155 -21.81 26.64 -6.44
C THR A 155 -21.87 27.22 -5.03
N GLU A 156 -21.63 26.41 -3.99
CA GLU A 156 -21.60 26.87 -2.60
C GLU A 156 -20.34 27.72 -2.32
N ILE A 157 -19.19 27.33 -2.89
CA ILE A 157 -17.95 28.13 -2.84
C ILE A 157 -18.17 29.49 -3.50
N ASP A 158 -18.80 29.54 -4.67
CA ASP A 158 -19.08 30.80 -5.38
C ASP A 158 -20.01 31.72 -4.58
N ALA A 159 -21.02 31.14 -3.91
CA ALA A 159 -21.92 31.88 -3.03
C ALA A 159 -21.21 32.44 -1.79
N LEU A 160 -20.29 31.67 -1.20
CA LEU A 160 -19.48 32.10 -0.06
C LEU A 160 -18.50 33.22 -0.44
N ASN A 161 -17.80 33.07 -1.56
CA ASN A 161 -16.90 34.10 -2.09
C ASN A 161 -17.65 35.42 -2.35
N SER A 162 -18.87 35.34 -2.88
CA SER A 162 -19.74 36.50 -3.06
C SER A 162 -20.14 37.16 -1.73
N LYS A 163 -20.30 36.39 -0.65
CA LYS A 163 -20.59 36.93 0.69
C LYS A 163 -19.35 37.56 1.33
N ILE A 164 -18.17 36.99 1.12
CA ILE A 164 -16.89 37.55 1.59
C ILE A 164 -16.63 38.91 0.93
N LEU A 165 -16.77 39.00 -0.39
CA LEU A 165 -16.63 40.27 -1.13
C LEU A 165 -17.54 41.36 -0.56
N LYS A 166 -18.80 41.05 -0.27
CA LYS A 166 -19.75 42.01 0.34
C LYS A 166 -19.38 42.44 1.76
N LEU A 167 -18.68 41.59 2.52
CA LEU A 167 -18.22 41.91 3.87
C LEU A 167 -16.91 42.70 3.88
N GLU A 168 -16.03 42.46 2.90
CA GLU A 168 -14.81 43.24 2.67
C GLU A 168 -15.11 44.63 2.09
N GLU A 169 -16.11 44.72 1.20
CA GLU A 169 -16.64 45.98 0.67
C GLU A 169 -17.50 46.75 1.68
N ASN A 170 -17.75 46.22 2.88
CA ASN A 170 -18.63 46.86 3.84
C ASN A 170 -17.98 48.17 4.32
N ASP A 171 -18.44 49.30 3.76
CA ASP A 171 -17.92 50.65 3.97
C ASP A 171 -17.71 50.99 5.46
N LEU A 172 -18.51 50.39 6.34
CA LEU A 172 -18.42 50.55 7.79
C LEU A 172 -17.08 50.08 8.40
N ASN A 173 -16.50 48.98 7.92
CA ASN A 173 -15.20 48.50 8.42
C ASN A 173 -14.04 49.41 8.00
N ARG A 174 -14.12 49.94 6.78
CA ARG A 174 -13.15 50.91 6.26
C ARG A 174 -13.28 52.25 6.99
N ASP A 175 -14.50 52.69 7.24
CA ASP A 175 -14.79 53.95 7.92
C ASP A 175 -14.36 53.93 9.39
N ILE A 176 -14.67 52.86 10.14
CA ILE A 176 -14.20 52.69 11.54
C ILE A 176 -12.66 52.64 11.60
N SER A 177 -12.01 51.95 10.66
CA SER A 177 -10.54 51.89 10.61
C SER A 177 -9.90 53.25 10.33
N ASN A 178 -10.49 54.04 9.43
CA ASN A 178 -10.04 55.39 9.12
C ASN A 178 -10.24 56.33 10.32
N GLN A 179 -11.41 56.30 10.97
CA GLN A 179 -11.69 57.09 12.17
C GLN A 179 -10.75 56.75 13.33
N LEU A 180 -10.39 55.47 13.51
CA LEU A 180 -9.42 55.05 14.52
C LEU A 180 -8.02 55.62 14.23
N ASN A 181 -7.59 55.60 12.97
CA ASN A 181 -6.30 56.15 12.56
C ASN A 181 -6.24 57.68 12.75
N GLU A 182 -7.30 58.39 12.39
CA GLU A 182 -7.41 59.84 12.62
C GLU A 182 -7.43 60.19 14.11
N ALA A 183 -8.18 59.45 14.92
CA ALA A 183 -8.23 59.65 16.37
C ALA A 183 -6.86 59.43 17.03
N ASN A 184 -6.13 58.37 16.62
CA ASN A 184 -4.77 58.10 17.09
C ASN A 184 -3.79 59.24 16.73
N SER A 185 -3.88 59.76 15.51
CA SER A 185 -3.06 60.90 15.07
C SER A 185 -3.33 62.15 15.92
N ARG A 186 -4.60 62.43 16.21
CA ARG A 186 -5.02 63.59 16.99
C ARG A 186 -4.63 63.49 18.47
N ILE A 187 -4.71 62.30 19.05
CA ILE A 187 -4.20 62.01 20.41
C ILE A 187 -2.71 62.33 20.48
N LYS A 188 -1.91 61.83 19.53
CA LYS A 188 -0.47 62.08 19.47
C LYS A 188 -0.13 63.57 19.34
N GLN A 189 -0.92 64.33 18.58
CA GLN A 189 -0.74 65.78 18.48
C GLN A 189 -1.03 66.50 19.81
N LEU A 190 -2.07 66.09 20.54
CA LEU A 190 -2.42 66.65 21.83
C LEU A 190 -1.40 66.29 22.92
N GLU A 191 -0.86 65.07 22.92
CA GLU A 191 0.25 64.66 23.80
C GLU A 191 1.47 65.56 23.59
N ASN A 192 1.94 65.70 22.35
CA ASN A 192 3.07 66.58 22.01
C ASN A 192 2.82 68.05 22.41
N ARG A 193 1.57 68.54 22.27
CA ARG A 193 1.21 69.90 22.70
C ARG A 193 1.28 70.03 24.22
N ASN A 194 0.76 69.05 24.96
CA ASN A 194 0.82 69.04 26.42
C ASN A 194 2.27 69.02 26.91
N ASP A 195 3.14 68.22 26.29
CA ASP A 195 4.57 68.18 26.64
C ASP A 195 5.25 69.54 26.43
N ASN A 196 4.95 70.23 25.32
CA ASN A 196 5.46 71.56 25.05
C ASN A 196 4.94 72.60 26.06
N LEU A 197 3.64 72.59 26.35
CA LEU A 197 3.04 73.48 27.34
C LEU A 197 3.63 73.25 28.74
N ASN A 198 3.78 72.00 29.16
CA ASN A 198 4.44 71.65 30.43
C ASN A 198 5.87 72.22 30.47
N ALA A 199 6.66 72.05 29.40
CA ALA A 199 8.02 72.58 29.34
C ALA A 199 8.08 74.12 29.41
N GLN A 200 7.10 74.82 28.82
CA GLN A 200 7.00 76.27 28.92
C GLN A 200 6.62 76.73 30.33
N ILE A 201 5.68 76.02 30.98
CA ILE A 201 5.29 76.28 32.36
C ILE A 201 6.48 76.07 33.29
N ASP A 202 7.20 74.95 33.15
CA ASP A 202 8.41 74.65 33.94
C ASP A 202 9.46 75.75 33.78
N TYR A 203 9.68 76.25 32.56
CA TYR A 203 10.62 77.34 32.31
C TYR A 203 10.20 78.64 33.02
N LEU A 204 8.93 79.03 32.90
CA LEU A 204 8.41 80.26 33.54
C LEU A 204 8.39 80.16 35.06
N GLN A 205 8.06 78.99 35.61
CA GLN A 205 8.12 78.72 37.05
C GLN A 205 9.56 78.85 37.56
N ASN A 206 10.53 78.26 36.87
CA ASN A 206 11.95 78.40 37.23
C ASN A 206 12.46 79.85 37.17
N GLU A 207 12.02 80.63 36.18
CA GLU A 207 12.37 82.05 36.09
C GLU A 207 11.69 82.89 37.19
N LEU A 208 10.45 82.58 37.56
CA LEU A 208 9.79 83.20 38.72
C LEU A 208 10.50 82.83 40.03
N ASP A 209 10.88 81.58 40.23
CA ASP A 209 11.61 81.14 41.42
C ASP A 209 12.96 81.85 41.54
N ARG A 210 13.67 82.07 40.43
CA ARG A 210 14.90 82.88 40.39
C ARG A 210 14.66 84.32 40.83
N ILE A 211 13.66 84.99 40.25
CA ILE A 211 13.36 86.41 40.53
C ILE A 211 12.82 86.61 41.96
N THR A 212 12.11 85.62 42.51
CA THR A 212 11.52 85.70 43.85
C THR A 212 12.48 85.30 44.99
N SER A 213 13.57 84.59 44.67
CA SER A 213 14.60 84.17 45.63
C SER A 213 15.80 85.14 45.74
N GLU A 214 15.92 86.15 44.87
CA GLU A 214 16.96 87.18 44.99
C GLU A 214 16.72 88.13 46.19
N PRO A 215 17.74 88.43 47.01
CA PRO A 215 17.60 89.37 48.13
C PRO A 215 17.44 90.81 47.61
N LYS A 216 16.35 91.49 48.04
CA LYS A 216 16.03 92.87 47.67
C LYS A 216 17.23 93.83 47.86
N PRO A 217 17.68 94.57 46.83
CA PRO A 217 18.68 95.62 47.00
C PRO A 217 18.10 96.79 47.80
N GLN A 218 18.88 97.29 48.75
CA GLN A 218 18.65 98.63 49.32
C GLN A 218 19.07 99.67 48.26
N PHE A 219 18.25 100.69 48.11
CA PHE A 219 18.35 101.87 47.23
C PHE A 219 17.54 101.85 45.92
N HIS A 220 16.90 103.00 45.71
CA HIS A 220 15.78 103.28 44.82
C HIS A 220 16.18 103.33 43.35
N THR A 221 15.47 102.56 42.51
CA THR A 221 14.81 103.04 41.28
C THR A 221 13.67 102.08 40.89
N GLU A 222 12.46 102.64 40.83
CA GLU A 222 11.43 102.45 39.80
C GLU A 222 11.02 101.02 39.39
N THR A 223 9.92 100.57 40.01
CA THR A 223 8.67 100.07 39.37
C THR A 223 8.68 98.97 38.29
N LEU A 224 9.80 98.42 37.83
CA LEU A 224 9.81 97.42 36.75
C LEU A 224 9.69 95.95 37.21
N PHE A 225 10.01 95.65 38.46
CA PHE A 225 10.01 94.27 38.98
C PHE A 225 8.61 93.69 39.25
N PRO A 226 7.66 94.43 39.85
CA PRO A 226 6.30 93.91 40.08
C PRO A 226 5.56 93.64 38.77
N ASP A 227 5.72 94.50 37.77
CA ASP A 227 5.02 94.41 36.48
C ASP A 227 5.47 93.19 35.66
N LYS A 228 6.75 92.84 35.71
CA LYS A 228 7.29 91.65 35.02
C LYS A 228 6.87 90.35 35.71
N ILE A 229 6.86 90.33 37.05
CA ILE A 229 6.34 89.20 37.84
C ILE A 229 4.85 89.02 37.58
N GLN A 230 4.08 90.11 37.56
CA GLN A 230 2.65 90.08 37.29
C GLN A 230 2.36 89.60 35.86
N SER A 231 3.10 90.09 34.86
CA SER A 231 3.02 89.62 33.48
C SER A 231 3.34 88.12 33.32
N TYR A 232 4.33 87.60 34.04
CA TYR A 232 4.65 86.18 34.02
C TYR A 232 3.60 85.32 34.73
N LYS A 233 2.98 85.83 35.81
CA LYS A 233 1.85 85.15 36.45
C LYS A 233 0.63 85.09 35.56
N GLU A 234 0.26 86.18 34.90
CA GLU A 234 -0.86 86.21 33.93
C GLU A 234 -0.60 85.26 32.76
N LYS A 235 0.65 85.19 32.27
CA LYS A 235 1.03 84.24 31.21
C LYS A 235 1.00 82.79 31.68
N LEU A 236 1.39 82.50 32.92
CA LEU A 236 1.29 81.18 33.52
C LEU A 236 -0.16 80.75 33.70
N GLU A 237 -1.01 81.62 34.25
CA GLU A 237 -2.43 81.36 34.44
C GLU A 237 -3.11 81.03 33.10
N TYR A 238 -2.83 81.81 32.05
CA TYR A 238 -3.31 81.53 30.70
C TYR A 238 -2.80 80.18 30.15
N LEU A 239 -1.52 79.85 30.32
CA LEU A 239 -0.95 78.59 29.85
C LEU A 239 -1.46 77.38 30.64
N GLU A 240 -1.72 77.53 31.94
CA GLU A 240 -2.30 76.51 32.80
C GLU A 240 -3.77 76.23 32.42
N GLU A 241 -4.57 77.27 32.14
CA GLU A 241 -5.92 77.11 31.60
C GLU A 241 -5.93 76.41 30.23
N GLU A 242 -5.01 76.78 29.34
CA GLU A 242 -4.87 76.18 28.02
C GLU A 242 -4.43 74.70 28.10
N LEU A 243 -3.50 74.39 29.01
CA LEU A 243 -3.06 73.01 29.30
C LEU A 243 -4.19 72.17 29.87
N GLU A 244 -5.00 72.70 30.80
CA GLU A 244 -6.11 71.96 31.39
C GLU A 244 -7.23 71.69 30.37
N SER A 245 -7.49 72.65 29.49
CA SER A 245 -8.39 72.47 28.34
C SER A 245 -7.86 71.39 27.38
N SER A 246 -6.57 71.40 27.07
CA SER A 246 -5.92 70.39 26.22
C SER A 246 -5.94 68.99 26.85
N ARG A 247 -5.65 68.87 28.15
CA ARG A 247 -5.76 67.60 28.92
C ARG A 247 -7.18 67.06 28.96
N THR A 248 -8.17 67.94 29.11
CA THR A 248 -9.59 67.55 29.08
C THR A 248 -9.98 66.99 27.71
N ASN A 249 -9.51 67.62 26.63
CA ASN A 249 -9.74 67.14 25.27
C ASN A 249 -9.02 65.81 24.98
N LEU A 250 -7.80 65.63 25.48
CA LEU A 250 -7.05 64.38 25.37
C LEU A 250 -7.82 63.23 26.03
N LYS A 251 -8.28 63.40 27.29
CA LYS A 251 -9.09 62.40 28.00
C LYS A 251 -10.36 62.00 27.24
N LYS A 252 -11.05 62.97 26.63
CA LYS A 252 -12.24 62.68 25.80
C LYS A 252 -11.88 61.85 24.57
N MET A 253 -10.80 62.19 23.88
CA MET A 253 -10.34 61.45 22.69
C MET A 253 -9.88 60.03 23.03
N GLU A 254 -9.18 59.83 24.15
CA GLU A 254 -8.77 58.51 24.64
C GLU A 254 -9.98 57.62 24.94
N GLN A 255 -11.05 58.17 25.52
CA GLN A 255 -12.30 57.44 25.77
C GLN A 255 -13.00 57.02 24.47
N ILE A 256 -13.06 57.90 23.47
CA ILE A 256 -13.63 57.59 22.15
C ILE A 256 -12.83 56.47 21.49
N ASN A 257 -11.49 56.58 21.48
CA ASN A 257 -10.61 55.57 20.90
C ASN A 257 -10.75 54.20 21.58
N LYS A 258 -10.85 54.18 22.91
CA LYS A 258 -11.11 52.95 23.68
C LYS A 258 -12.43 52.29 23.27
N SER A 259 -13.47 53.08 23.05
CA SER A 259 -14.80 52.60 22.63
C SER A 259 -14.75 52.00 21.22
N LEU A 260 -14.14 52.71 20.27
CA LEU A 260 -13.96 52.23 18.88
C LEU A 260 -13.12 50.95 18.82
N LYS A 261 -12.07 50.83 19.64
CA LYS A 261 -11.23 49.63 19.70
C LYS A 261 -11.99 48.41 20.24
N GLN A 262 -12.87 48.61 21.22
CA GLN A 262 -13.74 47.54 21.74
C GLN A 262 -14.76 47.08 20.69
N GLU A 263 -15.37 48.02 19.97
CA GLU A 263 -16.32 47.72 18.90
C GLU A 263 -15.66 46.94 17.76
N ASN A 264 -14.48 47.38 17.30
CA ASN A 264 -13.71 46.68 16.26
C ASN A 264 -13.35 45.24 16.66
N ASN A 265 -12.88 45.04 17.89
CA ASN A 265 -12.58 43.70 18.41
C ASN A 265 -13.83 42.81 18.48
N SER A 266 -14.99 43.39 18.82
CA SER A 266 -16.25 42.64 18.87
C SER A 266 -16.71 42.18 17.48
N LEU A 267 -16.51 43.02 16.46
CA LEU A 267 -16.82 42.70 15.07
C LEU A 267 -15.86 41.63 14.51
N SER A 268 -14.56 41.75 14.79
CA SER A 268 -13.57 40.75 14.40
C SER A 268 -13.83 39.38 15.05
N LYS A 269 -14.28 39.37 16.30
CA LYS A 269 -14.66 38.12 17.00
C LYS A 269 -15.91 37.48 16.38
N LYS A 270 -16.94 38.27 16.05
CA LYS A 270 -18.13 37.76 15.34
C LYS A 270 -17.79 37.18 13.96
N LEU A 271 -16.91 37.84 13.21
CA LEU A 271 -16.42 37.34 11.91
C LEU A 271 -15.70 36.00 12.04
N THR A 272 -14.84 35.86 13.05
CA THR A 272 -14.09 34.60 13.30
C THR A 272 -14.98 33.48 13.83
N GLU A 273 -15.98 33.78 14.65
CA GLU A 273 -16.97 32.80 15.12
C GLU A 273 -17.91 32.35 13.99
N GLU A 274 -18.34 33.24 13.09
CA GLU A 274 -19.15 32.87 11.91
C GLU A 274 -18.34 32.02 10.92
N ALA A 275 -17.03 32.29 10.77
CA ALA A 275 -16.13 31.46 9.97
C ALA A 275 -15.92 30.06 10.58
N LYS A 276 -15.74 29.96 11.91
CA LYS A 276 -15.57 28.67 12.63
C LYS A 276 -16.85 27.86 12.72
N GLY A 277 -18.01 28.50 12.90
CA GLY A 277 -19.31 27.83 12.96
C GLY A 277 -19.65 27.09 11.67
N LYS A 278 -19.14 27.56 10.52
CA LYS A 278 -19.32 26.90 9.22
C LYS A 278 -18.27 25.83 8.93
N SER A 279 -17.05 25.92 9.47
CA SER A 279 -16.05 24.86 9.33
C SER A 279 -16.42 23.58 10.10
N HIS A 280 -17.30 23.67 11.09
CA HIS A 280 -17.89 22.51 11.77
C HIS A 280 -18.98 21.80 10.95
N MET A 281 -19.61 22.46 9.96
CA MET A 281 -20.54 21.77 9.05
C MET A 281 -19.81 20.96 7.96
N THR A 282 -18.56 21.30 7.64
CA THR A 282 -17.74 20.55 6.67
C THR A 282 -17.10 19.28 7.23
N ASN A 283 -17.27 18.97 8.53
CA ASN A 283 -16.67 17.79 9.17
C ASN A 283 -17.69 16.74 9.65
N MET A 284 -18.96 16.87 9.28
CA MET A 284 -19.94 15.79 9.45
C MET A 284 -20.40 15.29 8.08
N ASN A 285 -20.06 14.03 7.80
CA ASN A 285 -20.70 13.11 6.84
C ASN A 285 -19.92 12.64 5.61
N HIS A 286 -18.58 12.62 5.58
CA HIS A 286 -17.87 11.77 4.60
C HIS A 286 -16.98 10.74 5.31
N ARG A 287 -17.65 9.81 5.99
CA ARG A 287 -17.12 8.47 6.24
C ARG A 287 -17.66 7.54 5.14
N GLU A 288 -17.43 7.92 3.90
CA GLU A 288 -17.54 6.98 2.79
C GLU A 288 -16.19 6.30 2.68
N SER A 289 -16.21 4.98 2.81
CA SER A 289 -15.06 4.11 2.63
C SER A 289 -14.39 4.42 1.30
N LEU A 290 -13.30 5.18 1.33
CA LEU A 290 -12.40 5.36 0.21
C LEU A 290 -11.79 3.99 -0.10
N SER A 291 -12.42 3.26 -1.00
CA SER A 291 -11.79 2.14 -1.69
C SER A 291 -10.66 2.72 -2.54
N TYR A 292 -9.48 2.86 -1.92
CA TYR A 292 -8.27 3.28 -2.60
C TYR A 292 -7.97 2.25 -3.69
N THR A 293 -8.23 2.63 -4.95
CA THR A 293 -7.58 1.94 -6.06
C THR A 293 -6.09 2.16 -5.91
N SER A 294 -5.29 1.12 -6.17
CA SER A 294 -3.82 1.19 -6.01
C SER A 294 -3.22 2.35 -6.81
N SER A 295 -3.78 2.69 -7.98
CA SER A 295 -3.34 3.76 -8.88
C SER A 295 -3.43 5.17 -8.27
N ASP A 296 -4.52 5.50 -7.57
CA ASP A 296 -4.72 6.83 -6.97
C ASP A 296 -3.83 7.02 -5.74
N PHE A 297 -3.63 5.95 -4.97
CA PHE A 297 -2.76 5.95 -3.80
C PHE A 297 -1.30 6.24 -4.18
N TYR A 298 -0.76 5.61 -5.23
CA TYR A 298 0.62 5.87 -5.67
C TYR A 298 0.81 7.31 -6.19
N SER A 299 -0.19 7.85 -6.90
CA SER A 299 -0.15 9.24 -7.40
C SER A 299 -0.14 10.25 -6.24
N GLN A 300 -0.98 10.03 -5.23
CA GLN A 300 -0.98 10.83 -4.00
C GLN A 300 0.33 10.67 -3.22
N MET A 301 0.91 9.47 -3.19
CA MET A 301 2.13 9.21 -2.46
C MET A 301 3.34 9.92 -3.07
N HIS A 302 3.45 9.95 -4.41
CA HIS A 302 4.48 10.74 -5.08
C HIS A 302 4.32 12.25 -4.86
N LEU A 303 3.09 12.75 -4.74
CA LEU A 303 2.85 14.15 -4.38
C LEU A 303 3.31 14.43 -2.95
N ILE A 304 2.96 13.57 -1.98
CA ILE A 304 3.39 13.69 -0.59
C ILE A 304 4.92 13.66 -0.48
N GLU A 305 5.58 12.73 -1.17
CA GLU A 305 7.04 12.63 -1.20
C GLU A 305 7.68 13.89 -1.78
N ARG A 306 7.15 14.41 -2.90
CA ARG A 306 7.65 15.65 -3.51
C ARG A 306 7.42 16.86 -2.61
N MET A 307 6.27 16.96 -1.98
CA MET A 307 5.98 18.01 -1.01
C MET A 307 6.94 17.92 0.17
N PHE A 308 7.12 16.73 0.74
CA PHE A 308 8.03 16.47 1.84
C PHE A 308 9.46 16.93 1.52
N ASN A 309 9.97 16.56 0.34
CA ASN A 309 11.31 16.94 -0.10
C ASN A 309 11.49 18.45 -0.34
N LEU A 310 10.41 19.19 -0.62
CA LEU A 310 10.42 20.65 -0.82
C LEU A 310 10.27 21.44 0.50
N MET A 311 9.97 20.77 1.62
CA MET A 311 9.85 21.44 2.91
C MET A 311 11.20 21.82 3.51
N GLU A 312 11.20 22.88 4.33
CA GLU A 312 12.32 23.21 5.22
C GLU A 312 12.47 22.14 6.32
N GLU A 313 13.69 21.91 6.81
CA GLU A 313 13.98 20.82 7.77
C GLU A 313 13.12 20.90 9.05
N GLU A 314 12.90 22.09 9.62
CA GLU A 314 12.02 22.27 10.78
C GLU A 314 10.58 21.81 10.51
N LYS A 315 10.09 22.00 9.28
CA LYS A 315 8.73 21.58 8.87
C LYS A 315 8.66 20.08 8.60
N LYS A 316 9.76 19.47 8.12
CA LYS A 316 9.85 18.01 7.96
C LYS A 316 9.78 17.31 9.32
N GLU A 317 10.49 17.82 10.31
CA GLU A 317 10.47 17.26 11.68
C GLU A 317 9.06 17.31 12.27
N TYR A 318 8.38 18.45 12.16
CA TYR A 318 6.99 18.60 12.60
C TYR A 318 6.00 17.71 11.82
N PHE A 319 6.22 17.54 10.51
CA PHE A 319 5.40 16.66 9.69
C PHE A 319 5.55 15.19 10.11
N VAL A 320 6.78 14.73 10.33
CA VAL A 320 7.06 13.37 10.82
C VAL A 320 6.49 13.16 12.21
N SER A 321 6.61 14.13 13.13
CA SER A 321 6.05 14.00 14.47
C SER A 321 4.53 13.87 14.46
N THR A 322 3.86 14.64 13.60
CA THR A 322 2.39 14.57 13.43
C THR A 322 1.98 13.20 12.91
N LEU A 323 2.68 12.67 11.89
CA LEU A 323 2.40 11.32 11.39
C LEU A 323 2.67 10.23 12.44
N ILE A 324 3.68 10.38 13.29
CA ILE A 324 3.92 9.44 14.38
C ILE A 324 2.76 9.44 15.38
N GLU A 325 2.16 10.60 15.68
CA GLU A 325 0.96 10.68 16.53
C GLU A 325 -0.22 9.90 15.92
N ASP A 326 -0.42 9.97 14.60
CA ASP A 326 -1.48 9.27 13.88
C ASP A 326 -1.34 7.74 13.92
N LEU A 327 -0.16 7.20 14.23
CA LEU A 327 0.02 5.75 14.47
C LEU A 327 -0.72 5.26 15.73
N THR A 328 -1.17 6.16 16.60
CA THR A 328 -1.99 5.81 17.77
C THR A 328 -3.49 5.96 17.53
N HIS A 329 -3.90 6.31 16.30
CA HIS A 329 -5.29 6.55 15.96
C HIS A 329 -6.14 5.28 16.15
N SER A 330 -7.36 5.46 16.67
CA SER A 330 -8.29 4.34 16.96
C SER A 330 -8.68 3.53 15.71
N ASP A 331 -8.79 4.22 14.58
CA ASP A 331 -9.11 3.64 13.27
C ASP A 331 -7.88 2.98 12.62
N PRO A 332 -7.89 1.66 12.35
CA PRO A 332 -6.76 0.96 11.74
C PRO A 332 -6.45 1.39 10.31
N GLU A 333 -7.41 1.92 9.54
CA GLU A 333 -7.12 2.42 8.18
C GLU A 333 -6.20 3.62 8.22
N ILE A 334 -6.39 4.53 9.18
CA ILE A 334 -5.52 5.69 9.39
C ILE A 334 -4.11 5.19 9.73
N ARG A 335 -3.97 4.25 10.66
CA ARG A 335 -2.66 3.66 11.00
C ARG A 335 -1.97 3.03 9.78
N ILE A 336 -2.72 2.29 8.95
CA ILE A 336 -2.21 1.65 7.72
C ILE A 336 -1.69 2.69 6.72
N ILE A 337 -2.47 3.75 6.46
CA ILE A 337 -2.07 4.81 5.52
C ILE A 337 -0.84 5.54 6.05
N THR A 338 -0.83 5.86 7.35
CA THR A 338 0.30 6.51 8.01
C THR A 338 1.58 5.68 7.92
N ILE A 339 1.52 4.36 8.17
CA ILE A 339 2.68 3.46 8.00
C ILE A 339 3.22 3.53 6.57
N LYS A 340 2.34 3.51 5.55
CA LYS A 340 2.76 3.55 4.15
C LYS A 340 3.40 4.88 3.76
N ILE A 341 2.94 6.00 4.32
CA ILE A 341 3.58 7.31 4.13
C ILE A 341 4.96 7.31 4.79
N LEU A 342 5.02 6.91 6.06
CA LEU A 342 6.24 6.88 6.86
C LEU A 342 7.30 5.92 6.31
N ALA A 343 6.91 4.81 5.69
CA ALA A 343 7.83 3.85 5.07
C ALA A 343 8.71 4.49 3.97
N ASN A 344 8.22 5.54 3.31
CA ASN A 344 8.98 6.29 2.31
C ASN A 344 9.85 7.40 2.92
N ILE A 345 9.75 7.65 4.23
CA ILE A 345 10.48 8.68 4.96
C ILE A 345 11.50 7.99 5.87
N TYR A 346 12.71 7.79 5.34
CA TYR A 346 13.81 7.08 6.01
C TYR A 346 14.44 7.92 7.14
N ALA A 347 13.79 7.96 8.31
CA ALA A 347 14.29 8.68 9.48
C ALA A 347 14.27 7.81 10.75
N GLU A 348 15.25 8.00 11.63
CA GLU A 348 15.41 7.23 12.88
C GLU A 348 14.15 7.24 13.78
N PRO A 349 13.43 8.37 13.98
CA PRO A 349 12.21 8.37 14.78
C PRO A 349 11.10 7.46 14.23
N VAL A 350 11.10 7.24 12.91
CA VAL A 350 10.12 6.38 12.23
C VAL A 350 10.35 4.92 12.57
N LEU A 351 11.61 4.48 12.63
CA LEU A 351 11.95 3.10 12.99
C LEU A 351 11.42 2.75 14.39
N GLU A 352 11.66 3.62 15.38
CA GLU A 352 11.16 3.42 16.74
C GLU A 352 9.63 3.44 16.81
N ALA A 353 8.97 4.31 16.05
CA ALA A 353 7.51 4.36 16.00
C ALA A 353 6.90 3.10 15.37
N LEU A 354 7.50 2.57 14.29
CA LEU A 354 7.05 1.32 13.67
C LEU A 354 7.24 0.11 14.59
N LYS A 355 8.34 0.08 15.37
CA LYS A 355 8.59 -0.97 16.37
C LYS A 355 7.52 -1.03 17.46
N ALA A 356 6.91 0.10 17.80
CA ALA A 356 5.85 0.13 18.81
C ALA A 356 4.56 -0.57 18.36
N LEU A 357 4.41 -0.86 17.06
CA LEU A 357 3.21 -1.46 16.46
C LEU A 357 3.30 -2.99 16.27
N VAL A 358 4.33 -3.63 16.81
CA VAL A 358 4.53 -5.09 16.71
C VAL A 358 3.35 -5.88 17.29
N ASP A 359 2.70 -5.35 18.33
CA ASP A 359 1.55 -5.98 18.99
C ASP A 359 0.20 -5.32 18.59
N ASP A 360 0.13 -4.60 17.46
CA ASP A 360 -1.11 -3.96 17.03
C ASP A 360 -2.24 -5.01 16.89
N PRO A 361 -3.46 -4.74 17.42
CA PRO A 361 -4.55 -5.70 17.37
C PRO A 361 -4.98 -6.07 15.94
N ASN A 362 -4.77 -5.19 14.97
CA ASN A 362 -5.13 -5.43 13.58
C ASN A 362 -3.96 -6.06 12.81
N TRP A 363 -4.16 -7.27 12.27
CA TRP A 363 -3.13 -8.02 11.55
C TRP A 363 -2.65 -7.31 10.27
N ILE A 364 -3.50 -6.51 9.62
CA ILE A 364 -3.13 -5.74 8.43
C ILE A 364 -2.15 -4.62 8.83
N VAL A 365 -2.34 -3.98 9.98
CA VAL A 365 -1.38 -3.00 10.51
C VAL A 365 -0.03 -3.67 10.71
N ARG A 366 0.01 -4.83 11.38
CA ARG A 366 1.24 -5.61 11.59
C ARG A 366 1.92 -6.01 10.28
N TYR A 367 1.15 -6.48 9.29
CA TYR A 367 1.64 -6.78 7.95
C TYR A 367 2.30 -5.56 7.29
N GLN A 368 1.67 -4.38 7.39
CA GLN A 368 2.22 -3.15 6.83
C GLN A 368 3.48 -2.70 7.57
N VAL A 369 3.59 -2.92 8.88
CA VAL A 369 4.82 -2.67 9.64
C VAL A 369 5.95 -3.54 9.10
N VAL A 370 5.73 -4.85 8.93
CA VAL A 370 6.73 -5.75 8.33
C VAL A 370 7.14 -5.25 6.95
N ASN A 371 6.16 -4.94 6.10
CA ASN A 371 6.40 -4.43 4.75
C ASN A 371 7.22 -3.12 4.75
N ALA A 372 6.90 -2.17 5.64
CA ALA A 372 7.62 -0.91 5.79
C ALA A 372 9.07 -1.14 6.24
N LEU A 373 9.28 -1.98 7.25
CA LEU A 373 10.59 -2.31 7.78
C LEU A 373 11.51 -2.97 6.74
N THR A 374 10.96 -3.61 5.69
CA THR A 374 11.79 -4.14 4.59
C THR A 374 12.54 -3.07 3.81
N GLN A 375 12.08 -1.81 3.86
CA GLN A 375 12.71 -0.70 3.16
C GLN A 375 13.87 -0.08 3.96
N PHE A 376 13.91 -0.28 5.28
CA PHE A 376 14.98 0.23 6.13
C PHE A 376 16.30 -0.54 5.93
N GLU A 377 17.41 0.10 6.28
CA GLU A 377 18.72 -0.54 6.25
C GLU A 377 18.71 -1.81 7.13
N LYS A 378 19.34 -2.87 6.62
CA LYS A 378 19.45 -4.18 7.28
C LYS A 378 20.33 -4.07 8.53
N SER A 379 19.75 -3.57 9.61
CA SER A 379 20.37 -3.46 10.92
C SER A 379 19.99 -4.63 11.82
N GLU A 380 20.78 -4.86 12.86
CA GLU A 380 20.45 -5.86 13.89
C GLU A 380 19.10 -5.55 14.55
N THR A 381 18.80 -4.26 14.76
CA THR A 381 17.51 -3.80 15.29
C THR A 381 16.33 -4.25 14.43
N VAL A 382 16.40 -4.12 13.11
CA VAL A 382 15.32 -4.56 12.20
C VAL A 382 15.20 -6.10 12.23
N LYS A 383 16.33 -6.82 12.28
CA LYS A 383 16.33 -8.29 12.39
C LYS A 383 15.66 -8.78 13.67
N GLU A 384 15.96 -8.17 14.82
CA GLU A 384 15.33 -8.51 16.10
C GLU A 384 13.81 -8.36 16.06
N VAL A 385 13.32 -7.31 15.39
CA VAL A 385 11.88 -7.05 15.23
C VAL A 385 11.24 -8.08 14.31
N MET A 386 11.91 -8.42 13.20
CA MET A 386 11.44 -9.44 12.25
C MET A 386 11.36 -10.82 12.89
N LEU A 387 12.28 -11.17 13.80
CA LEU A 387 12.22 -12.42 14.54
C LEU A 387 10.95 -12.52 15.39
N LYS A 388 10.47 -11.42 15.97
CA LYS A 388 9.19 -11.42 16.71
C LYS A 388 7.99 -11.71 15.79
N PHE A 389 8.00 -11.20 14.56
CA PHE A 389 6.93 -11.45 13.59
C PHE A 389 6.89 -12.88 13.06
N LEU A 390 7.93 -13.69 13.25
CA LEU A 390 7.88 -15.13 12.95
C LEU A 390 6.91 -15.90 13.88
N GLU A 391 6.60 -15.35 15.05
CA GLU A 391 5.66 -15.91 16.02
C GLU A 391 4.26 -15.27 15.92
N ASP A 392 4.02 -14.43 14.91
CA ASP A 392 2.73 -13.75 14.73
C ASP A 392 1.59 -14.76 14.58
N LYS A 393 0.38 -14.39 15.02
CA LYS A 393 -0.82 -15.23 14.90
C LYS A 393 -1.24 -15.40 13.44
N ASP A 394 -1.03 -14.38 12.63
CA ASP A 394 -1.44 -14.34 11.24
C ASP A 394 -0.38 -14.96 10.31
N VAL A 395 -0.82 -15.78 9.35
CA VAL A 395 0.07 -16.52 8.44
C VAL A 395 0.83 -15.57 7.52
N ASP A 396 0.17 -14.57 6.96
CA ASP A 396 0.75 -13.68 5.95
C ASP A 396 1.85 -12.80 6.57
N VAL A 397 1.65 -12.38 7.83
CA VAL A 397 2.65 -11.64 8.59
C VAL A 397 3.91 -12.50 8.83
N ARG A 398 3.75 -13.77 9.21
CA ARG A 398 4.87 -14.70 9.42
C ARG A 398 5.64 -14.95 8.12
N GLU A 399 4.92 -15.21 7.02
CA GLU A 399 5.54 -15.49 5.72
C GLU A 399 6.35 -14.30 5.20
N LEU A 400 5.82 -13.08 5.35
CA LEU A 400 6.53 -11.87 4.92
C LEU A 400 7.81 -11.63 5.75
N ALA A 401 7.73 -11.79 7.07
CA ALA A 401 8.91 -11.67 7.95
C ALA A 401 9.97 -12.73 7.63
N PHE A 402 9.55 -13.97 7.38
CA PHE A 402 10.45 -15.05 6.96
C PHE A 402 11.13 -14.75 5.63
N SER A 403 10.38 -14.25 4.65
CA SER A 403 10.92 -13.85 3.34
C SER A 403 12.00 -12.78 3.46
N TYR A 404 11.77 -11.76 4.31
CA TYR A 404 12.77 -10.73 4.57
C TYR A 404 14.05 -11.30 5.19
N LEU A 405 13.92 -12.11 6.24
CA LEU A 405 15.06 -12.71 6.95
C LEU A 405 15.87 -13.68 6.07
N LYS A 406 15.21 -14.42 5.17
CA LYS A 406 15.90 -15.29 4.20
C LYS A 406 16.81 -14.50 3.25
N ASN A 407 16.45 -13.26 2.94
CA ASN A 407 17.16 -12.41 2.00
C ASN A 407 18.17 -11.46 2.68
N CYS A 408 18.40 -11.56 3.99
CA CYS A 408 19.23 -10.65 4.80
C CYS A 408 20.63 -11.16 5.13
#